data_AF-A0ABD1AA34-F1
#
_entry.id   AF-A0ABD1AA34-F1
#
_cell.length_a   1.000
_cell.length_b   1.000
_cell.length_c   1.000
_cell.angle_alpha   90.00
_cell.angle_beta   90.00
_cell.angle_gamma   90.00
#
_symmetry.space_group_name_H-M   'P 1'
#
loop_
_entity.id
_entity.type
_entity.pdbx_description
1 polymer ?
#
loop_
_entity_poly.entity_id
_entity_poly.type
_entity_poly.pdbx_seq_one_letter_code
_entity_poly.pdbx_strand_id
1 'polypeptide(L)'
;MMKNKEEQIKVEPSSLSWFKTISFPFNTIFLISNAIFLVTATFWFVTVITLHYKTEECYRSVTTPGIFVSFSLFAMCLTGFYAAYFKSDCLYRIHFFIFFLWMFVVVAKTVFVIFLHKETNSRLFPGTKIHEFRLDDYSGWVRRLVIKEDEWYRRRRCLVKDNVCNKLNQNMTASEFYQMNLTPIQSGCCKPPLSCGLDYKKPNIWTVSKHYNNVEEDCKIWNNSADALCLDCDSCKAVIIADLHNTSFSVTVNILHTIFSLSIGIIGWVSWLRILRETQK
;
A
#
# COMPACT_ATOMS: atom_id res chain seq x y z
N MET A 1 -69.13 -29.32 16.61
CA MET A 1 -68.69 -28.61 15.38
C MET A 1 -68.04 -27.30 15.79
N MET A 2 -66.74 -27.18 15.49
CA MET A 2 -65.93 -25.95 15.32
C MET A 2 -65.83 -24.91 16.47
N LYS A 3 -64.74 -24.15 16.69
CA LYS A 3 -63.29 -24.20 16.38
C LYS A 3 -62.74 -22.82 16.82
N ASN A 4 -61.76 -22.79 17.74
CA ASN A 4 -60.66 -21.80 17.87
C ASN A 4 -61.03 -20.30 18.13
N LYS A 5 -60.21 -19.44 18.76
CA LYS A 5 -58.75 -19.39 18.94
C LYS A 5 -58.47 -18.30 19.99
N GLU A 6 -57.73 -18.61 21.06
CA GLU A 6 -57.04 -17.61 21.88
C GLU A 6 -55.76 -17.20 21.14
N GLU A 7 -55.59 -15.89 20.91
CA GLU A 7 -54.39 -15.32 20.33
C GLU A 7 -53.38 -15.00 21.45
N GLN A 8 -52.48 -15.94 21.71
CA GLN A 8 -51.26 -15.70 22.46
C GLN A 8 -50.27 -14.96 21.55
N ILE A 9 -50.03 -13.68 21.85
CA ILE A 9 -48.98 -12.86 21.23
C ILE A 9 -47.63 -13.46 21.64
N LYS A 10 -47.06 -14.26 20.75
CA LYS A 10 -45.75 -14.89 20.86
C LYS A 10 -44.68 -13.82 20.66
N VAL A 11 -44.15 -13.28 21.75
CA VAL A 11 -42.90 -12.51 21.72
C VAL A 11 -41.79 -13.45 21.25
N GLU A 12 -41.22 -13.14 20.10
CA GLU A 12 -40.21 -13.91 19.39
C GLU A 12 -38.83 -13.82 20.09
N PRO A 13 -38.22 -14.94 20.54
CA PRO A 13 -36.84 -14.94 21.00
C PRO A 13 -35.98 -15.76 20.03
N SER A 14 -35.78 -15.27 18.80
CA SER A 14 -35.12 -16.04 17.74
C SER A 14 -33.65 -15.68 17.48
N SER A 15 -33.14 -14.52 17.93
CA SER A 15 -31.73 -14.14 17.70
C SER A 15 -30.77 -14.44 18.86
N LEU A 16 -31.26 -14.55 20.10
CA LEU A 16 -30.42 -14.67 21.31
C LEU A 16 -30.21 -16.12 21.79
N SER A 17 -31.06 -17.07 21.37
CA SER A 17 -31.01 -18.46 21.85
C SER A 17 -29.90 -19.29 21.18
N TRP A 18 -29.54 -18.97 19.94
CA TRP A 18 -28.50 -19.70 19.19
C TRP A 18 -27.10 -19.59 19.82
N PHE A 19 -26.80 -18.46 20.47
CA PHE A 19 -25.53 -18.27 21.18
C PHE A 19 -25.39 -19.16 22.43
N LYS A 20 -26.49 -19.70 22.96
CA LYS A 20 -26.50 -20.46 24.22
C LYS A 20 -26.14 -21.93 24.04
N THR A 21 -26.30 -22.47 22.83
CA THR A 21 -26.12 -23.91 22.51
C THR A 21 -24.76 -24.24 21.92
N ILE A 22 -23.97 -23.24 21.55
CA ILE A 22 -22.64 -23.45 20.95
C ILE A 22 -21.60 -23.53 22.08
N SER A 23 -21.25 -24.75 22.51
CA SER A 23 -20.14 -25.06 23.43
C SER A 23 -18.75 -24.84 22.80
N PHE A 24 -18.67 -23.97 21.80
CA PHE A 24 -17.42 -23.72 21.07
C PHE A 24 -16.44 -22.94 21.95
N PRO A 25 -15.16 -23.36 22.02
CA PRO A 25 -14.18 -22.78 22.91
C PRO A 25 -13.59 -21.49 22.32
N PHE A 26 -14.41 -20.44 22.18
CA PHE A 26 -14.03 -19.16 21.58
C PHE A 26 -12.77 -18.54 22.24
N ASN A 27 -12.65 -18.63 23.57
CA ASN A 27 -11.46 -18.12 24.26
C ASN A 27 -10.18 -18.87 23.88
N THR A 28 -10.24 -20.21 23.78
CA THR A 28 -9.10 -21.04 23.38
C THR A 28 -8.69 -20.73 21.94
N ILE A 29 -9.67 -20.52 21.05
CA ILE A 29 -9.40 -20.17 19.65
C ILE A 29 -8.78 -18.78 19.54
N PHE A 30 -9.30 -17.81 20.30
CA PHE A 30 -8.74 -16.47 20.36
C PHE A 30 -7.30 -16.47 20.92
N LEU A 31 -7.04 -17.26 21.97
CA LEU A 31 -5.70 -17.46 22.55
C LEU A 31 -4.73 -18.06 21.53
N ILE A 32 -5.11 -19.18 20.89
CA ILE A 32 -4.27 -19.88 19.89
C ILE A 32 -4.00 -18.96 18.70
N SER A 33 -5.03 -18.26 18.21
CA SER A 33 -4.88 -17.30 17.11
C SER A 33 -3.87 -16.22 17.46
N ASN A 34 -4.02 -15.54 18.61
CA ASN A 34 -3.06 -14.51 19.03
C ASN A 34 -1.66 -15.06 19.29
N ALA A 35 -1.52 -16.31 19.75
CA ALA A 35 -0.20 -16.94 19.91
C ALA A 35 0.50 -17.16 18.55
N ILE A 36 -0.23 -17.63 17.54
CA ILE A 36 0.30 -17.77 16.16
C ILE A 36 0.65 -16.39 15.60
N PHE A 37 -0.22 -15.40 15.78
CA PHE A 37 0.06 -14.03 15.35
C PHE A 37 1.25 -13.42 16.08
N LEU A 38 1.45 -13.74 17.35
CA LEU A 38 2.60 -13.25 18.10
C LEU A 38 3.92 -13.81 17.52
N VAL A 39 3.98 -15.11 17.22
CA VAL A 39 5.18 -15.74 16.63
C VAL A 39 5.45 -15.19 15.22
N THR A 40 4.41 -14.99 14.42
CA THR A 40 4.59 -14.40 13.08
C THR A 40 4.97 -12.92 13.16
N ALA A 41 4.36 -12.14 14.05
CA ALA A 41 4.67 -10.73 14.23
C ALA A 41 6.09 -10.50 14.77
N THR A 42 6.58 -11.35 15.69
CA THR A 42 7.97 -11.26 16.16
C THR A 42 8.96 -11.56 15.04
N PHE A 43 8.70 -12.61 14.25
CA PHE A 43 9.52 -12.93 13.07
C PHE A 43 9.57 -11.75 12.10
N TRP A 44 8.41 -11.18 11.75
CA TRP A 44 8.32 -10.01 10.88
C TRP A 44 8.99 -8.77 11.46
N PHE A 45 8.86 -8.52 12.76
CA PHE A 45 9.50 -7.38 13.41
C PHE A 45 11.03 -7.50 13.37
N VAL A 46 11.56 -8.69 13.68
CA VAL A 46 13.01 -8.97 13.62
C VAL A 46 13.54 -8.86 12.19
N THR A 47 12.81 -9.38 11.20
CA THR A 47 13.23 -9.30 9.80
C THR A 47 13.24 -7.86 9.31
N VAL A 48 12.19 -7.08 9.59
CA VAL A 48 12.10 -5.66 9.19
C VAL A 48 13.16 -4.80 9.87
N ILE A 49 13.44 -5.03 11.16
CA ILE A 49 14.53 -4.32 11.85
C ILE A 49 15.88 -4.69 11.24
N THR A 50 16.14 -5.98 11.03
CA THR A 50 17.41 -6.44 10.44
C THR A 50 17.59 -5.85 9.05
N LEU A 51 16.52 -5.81 8.25
CA LEU A 51 16.51 -5.16 6.95
C LEU A 51 16.80 -3.66 7.11
N HIS A 52 16.12 -2.92 7.98
CA HIS A 52 16.37 -1.50 8.17
C HIS A 52 17.84 -1.18 8.53
N TYR A 53 18.48 -1.99 9.38
CA TYR A 53 19.90 -1.80 9.74
C TYR A 53 20.87 -2.21 8.64
N LYS A 54 20.56 -3.25 7.85
CA LYS A 54 21.40 -3.71 6.73
C LYS A 54 21.18 -2.88 5.46
N THR A 55 20.01 -2.27 5.32
CA THR A 55 19.65 -1.52 4.13
C THR A 55 20.39 -0.20 4.09
N GLU A 56 20.90 0.10 2.90
CA GLU A 56 21.48 1.39 2.62
C GLU A 56 20.46 2.53 2.69
N GLU A 57 20.94 3.77 2.77
CA GLU A 57 20.13 4.97 3.01
C GLU A 57 18.91 5.11 2.10
N CYS A 58 19.00 4.53 0.90
CA CYS A 58 17.95 4.56 -0.10
C CYS A 58 16.67 3.83 0.34
N TYR A 59 16.80 2.60 0.83
CA TYR A 59 15.65 1.79 1.24
C TYR A 59 15.16 2.16 2.64
N ARG A 60 15.92 2.95 3.39
CA ARG A 60 15.56 3.40 4.74
C ARG A 60 14.24 4.18 4.77
N SER A 61 13.96 4.96 3.73
CA SER A 61 12.68 5.69 3.61
C SER A 61 11.46 4.76 3.50
N VAL A 62 11.66 3.56 2.95
CA VAL A 62 10.61 2.54 2.78
C VAL A 62 10.53 1.61 3.98
N THR A 63 11.65 1.28 4.62
CA THR A 63 11.69 0.38 5.78
C THR A 63 11.24 1.05 7.08
N THR A 64 11.41 2.37 7.20
CA THR A 64 10.97 3.15 8.39
C THR A 64 9.48 2.97 8.73
N PRO A 65 8.52 3.19 7.81
CA PRO A 65 7.10 2.93 8.10
C PRO A 65 6.83 1.44 8.37
N GLY A 66 7.63 0.53 7.79
CA GLY A 66 7.56 -0.90 8.07
C GLY A 66 7.78 -1.24 9.55
N ILE A 67 8.80 -0.64 10.19
CA ILE A 67 9.09 -0.87 11.62
C ILE A 67 7.88 -0.49 12.49
N PHE A 68 7.30 0.69 12.23
CA PHE A 68 6.16 1.18 13.00
C PHE A 68 4.95 0.23 12.88
N VAL A 69 4.67 -0.26 11.68
CA VAL A 69 3.59 -1.22 11.44
C VAL A 69 3.85 -2.56 12.14
N SER A 70 5.05 -3.11 12.01
CA SER A 70 5.42 -4.39 12.64
C SER A 70 5.39 -4.30 14.17
N PHE A 71 5.87 -3.21 14.75
CA PHE A 71 5.79 -2.97 16.20
C PHE A 71 4.34 -2.88 16.69
N SER A 72 3.50 -2.13 15.98
CA SER A 72 2.08 -1.96 16.32
C SER A 72 1.33 -3.30 16.29
N LEU A 73 1.60 -4.14 15.28
CA LEU A 73 1.05 -5.49 15.19
C LEU A 73 1.49 -6.37 16.36
N PHE A 74 2.78 -6.35 16.69
CA PHE A 74 3.34 -7.09 17.83
C PHE A 74 2.66 -6.70 19.15
N ALA A 75 2.52 -5.41 19.43
CA ALA A 75 1.84 -4.91 20.63
C ALA A 75 0.37 -5.35 20.69
N MET A 76 -0.33 -5.36 19.55
CA MET A 76 -1.72 -5.81 19.47
C MET A 76 -1.85 -7.31 19.78
N CYS A 77 -0.94 -8.14 19.26
CA CYS A 77 -0.94 -9.58 19.50
C CYS A 77 -0.59 -9.93 20.95
N LEU A 78 0.37 -9.21 21.54
CA LEU A 78 0.72 -9.36 22.95
C LEU A 78 -0.47 -9.06 23.85
N THR A 79 -1.12 -7.91 23.67
CA THR A 79 -2.28 -7.53 24.48
C THR A 79 -3.45 -8.50 24.31
N GLY A 80 -3.69 -8.99 23.09
CA GLY A 80 -4.71 -10.02 22.83
C GLY A 80 -4.42 -11.35 23.51
N PHE A 81 -3.16 -11.80 23.47
CA PHE A 81 -2.72 -13.01 24.16
C PHE A 81 -2.91 -12.90 25.68
N TYR A 82 -2.44 -11.82 26.29
CA TYR A 82 -2.59 -11.60 27.73
C TYR A 82 -4.06 -11.43 28.15
N ALA A 83 -4.89 -10.76 27.34
CA ALA A 83 -6.32 -10.64 27.59
C ALA A 83 -7.01 -12.02 27.65
N ALA A 84 -6.71 -12.90 26.69
CA ALA A 84 -7.26 -14.25 26.63
C ALA A 84 -6.74 -15.17 27.74
N TYR A 85 -5.47 -15.01 28.11
CA TYR A 85 -4.81 -15.80 29.14
C TYR A 85 -5.32 -15.47 30.55
N PHE A 86 -5.34 -14.19 30.92
CA PHE A 86 -5.78 -13.76 32.25
C PHE A 86 -7.30 -13.63 32.39
N LYS A 87 -8.05 -13.68 31.27
CA LYS A 87 -9.51 -13.46 31.24
C LYS A 87 -9.95 -12.16 31.94
N SER A 88 -9.10 -11.14 31.92
CA SER A 88 -9.35 -9.87 32.61
C SER A 88 -10.16 -8.91 31.74
N ASP A 89 -11.25 -8.37 32.26
CA ASP A 89 -12.07 -7.35 31.58
C ASP A 89 -11.26 -6.13 31.14
N CYS A 90 -10.37 -5.64 32.02
CA CYS A 90 -9.53 -4.48 31.75
C CYS A 90 -8.62 -4.69 30.53
N LEU A 91 -7.99 -5.87 30.44
CA LEU A 91 -7.11 -6.21 29.31
C LEU A 91 -7.87 -6.31 27.99
N TYR A 92 -9.10 -6.85 28.00
CA TYR A 92 -9.94 -6.87 26.80
C TYR A 92 -10.32 -5.45 26.34
N ARG A 93 -10.65 -4.55 27.26
CA ARG A 93 -10.95 -3.15 26.91
C ARG A 93 -9.75 -2.47 26.26
N ILE A 94 -8.55 -2.64 26.82
CA ILE A 94 -7.31 -2.10 26.24
C ILE A 94 -7.06 -2.71 24.86
N HIS A 95 -7.21 -4.04 24.71
CA HIS A 95 -7.02 -4.73 23.44
C HIS A 95 -7.97 -4.20 22.35
N PHE A 96 -9.27 -4.05 22.64
CA PHE A 96 -10.23 -3.53 21.66
C PHE A 96 -9.97 -2.07 21.30
N PHE A 97 -9.50 -1.25 22.25
CA PHE A 97 -9.11 0.12 21.97
C PHE A 97 -7.94 0.19 20.98
N ILE A 98 -6.89 -0.63 21.20
CA ILE A 98 -5.75 -0.72 20.28
C ILE A 98 -6.20 -1.28 18.92
N PHE A 99 -7.05 -2.32 18.91
CA PHE A 99 -7.61 -2.90 17.69
C PHE A 99 -8.41 -1.86 16.87
N PHE A 100 -9.20 -1.02 17.54
CA PHE A 100 -9.93 0.07 16.90
C PHE A 100 -9.00 1.08 16.22
N LEU A 101 -7.96 1.53 16.93
CA LEU A 101 -6.95 2.45 16.36
C LEU A 101 -6.24 1.83 15.16
N TRP A 102 -5.89 0.54 15.25
CA TRP A 102 -5.25 -0.17 14.16
C TRP A 102 -6.17 -0.31 12.94
N MET A 103 -7.43 -0.66 13.15
CA MET A 103 -8.43 -0.73 12.09
C MET A 103 -8.61 0.61 11.39
N PHE A 104 -8.63 1.71 12.14
CA PHE A 104 -8.67 3.06 11.57
C PHE A 104 -7.49 3.31 10.63
N VAL A 105 -6.27 2.98 11.05
CA VAL A 105 -5.05 3.13 10.22
C VAL A 105 -5.13 2.28 8.95
N VAL A 106 -5.54 1.01 9.06
CA VAL A 106 -5.63 0.09 7.91
C VAL A 106 -6.69 0.54 6.90
N VAL A 107 -7.85 1.00 7.38
CA VAL A 107 -8.93 1.54 6.54
C VAL A 107 -8.49 2.84 5.89
N ALA A 108 -7.90 3.77 6.64
CA ALA A 108 -7.39 5.04 6.11
C ALA A 108 -6.36 4.81 5.00
N LYS A 109 -5.44 3.85 5.20
CA LYS A 109 -4.48 3.42 4.16
C LYS A 109 -5.19 2.93 2.90
N THR A 110 -6.19 2.04 3.04
CA THR A 110 -6.95 1.52 1.88
C THR A 110 -7.64 2.65 1.11
N VAL A 111 -8.34 3.53 1.83
CA VAL A 111 -9.02 4.68 1.24
C VAL A 111 -8.03 5.58 0.51
N PHE A 112 -6.89 5.89 1.14
CA PHE A 112 -5.83 6.70 0.53
C PHE A 112 -5.29 6.09 -0.77
N VAL A 113 -5.01 4.79 -0.79
CA VAL A 113 -4.52 4.11 -2.01
C VAL A 113 -5.58 4.10 -3.11
N ILE A 114 -6.87 3.92 -2.77
CA ILE A 114 -7.96 4.01 -3.75
C ILE A 114 -8.06 5.42 -4.33
N PHE A 115 -7.93 6.46 -3.51
CA PHE A 115 -7.91 7.84 -4.00
C PHE A 115 -6.71 8.12 -4.91
N LEU A 116 -5.51 7.64 -4.54
CA LEU A 116 -4.34 7.72 -5.42
C LEU A 116 -4.58 6.99 -6.75
N HIS A 117 -5.26 5.85 -6.75
CA HIS A 117 -5.57 5.09 -7.97
C HIS A 117 -6.46 5.87 -8.94
N LYS A 118 -7.39 6.67 -8.44
CA LYS A 118 -8.28 7.50 -9.27
C LYS A 118 -7.55 8.65 -9.95
N GLU A 119 -6.41 9.08 -9.42
CA GLU A 119 -5.65 10.23 -9.92
C GLU A 119 -4.62 9.85 -10.98
N THR A 120 -4.31 8.55 -11.15
CA THR A 120 -3.33 8.10 -12.13
C THR A 120 -3.93 8.11 -13.54
N ASN A 121 -3.60 9.15 -14.31
CA ASN A 121 -3.95 9.27 -15.72
C ASN A 121 -2.71 9.04 -16.58
N SER A 122 -2.50 7.81 -17.04
CA SER A 122 -1.45 7.56 -18.04
C SER A 122 -1.94 7.96 -19.43
N ARG A 123 -1.08 8.64 -20.20
CA ARG A 123 -1.37 9.01 -21.59
C ARG A 123 -0.65 8.06 -22.52
N LEU A 124 -1.37 7.35 -23.38
CA LEU A 124 -0.74 6.57 -24.43
C LEU A 124 -0.28 7.51 -25.54
N PHE A 125 1.01 7.51 -25.87
CA PHE A 125 1.49 8.32 -26.98
C PHE A 125 1.05 7.71 -28.32
N PRO A 126 0.43 8.48 -29.24
CA PRO A 126 -0.15 7.96 -30.47
C PRO A 126 0.81 7.10 -31.29
N GLY A 127 0.36 5.92 -31.74
CA GLY A 127 1.16 5.01 -32.56
C GLY A 127 2.22 4.20 -31.80
N THR A 128 2.24 4.28 -30.47
CA THR A 128 3.20 3.56 -29.60
C THR A 128 2.48 2.79 -28.49
N LYS A 129 3.21 1.91 -27.79
CA LYS A 129 2.78 1.27 -26.54
C LYS A 129 3.30 2.01 -25.29
N ILE A 130 3.88 3.18 -25.46
CA ILE A 130 4.52 3.92 -24.39
C ILE A 130 3.50 4.80 -23.68
N HIS A 131 3.42 4.61 -22.36
CA HIS A 131 2.62 5.44 -21.47
C HIS A 131 3.46 6.61 -20.93
N GLU A 132 3.00 7.82 -21.16
CA GLU A 132 3.58 9.05 -20.62
C GLU A 132 2.78 9.57 -19.43
N PHE A 133 3.48 10.24 -18.53
CA PHE A 133 2.92 10.76 -17.29
C PHE A 133 3.31 12.22 -17.16
N ARG A 134 2.33 13.10 -17.01
CA ARG A 134 2.55 14.53 -16.84
C ARG A 134 2.09 14.94 -15.44
N LEU A 135 2.86 15.80 -14.80
CA LEU A 135 2.57 16.23 -13.44
C LEU A 135 1.27 17.07 -13.38
N ASP A 136 0.93 17.77 -14.46
CA ASP A 136 -0.29 18.57 -14.59
C ASP A 136 -1.59 17.75 -14.58
N ASP A 137 -1.50 16.46 -14.90
CA ASP A 137 -2.66 15.57 -14.91
C ASP A 137 -3.09 15.13 -13.51
N TYR A 138 -2.26 15.42 -12.51
CA TYR A 138 -2.51 15.11 -11.11
C TYR A 138 -3.11 16.32 -10.39
N SER A 139 -4.08 16.06 -9.51
CA SER A 139 -4.61 17.10 -8.62
C SER A 139 -3.53 17.71 -7.72
N GLY A 140 -3.78 18.94 -7.25
CA GLY A 140 -2.81 19.71 -6.48
C GLY A 140 -2.38 19.05 -5.16
N TRP A 141 -3.21 18.19 -4.56
CA TRP A 141 -2.85 17.48 -3.34
C TRP A 141 -1.82 16.37 -3.59
N VAL A 142 -1.95 15.63 -4.69
CA VAL A 142 -1.00 14.59 -5.10
C VAL A 142 0.34 15.20 -5.44
N ARG A 143 0.34 16.30 -6.19
CA ARG A 143 1.56 17.05 -6.53
C ARG A 143 2.38 17.43 -5.30
N ARG A 144 1.72 17.95 -4.25
CA ARG A 144 2.39 18.29 -2.97
C ARG A 144 3.03 17.09 -2.25
N LEU A 145 2.58 15.87 -2.52
CA LEU A 145 3.18 14.66 -1.93
C LEU A 145 4.59 14.39 -2.51
N VAL A 146 4.86 14.81 -3.75
CA VAL A 146 6.11 14.51 -4.45
C VAL A 146 7.04 15.71 -4.59
N ILE A 147 6.53 16.93 -4.67
CA ILE A 147 7.32 18.16 -4.85
C ILE A 147 7.87 18.68 -3.51
N LYS A 148 8.56 17.82 -2.77
CA LYS A 148 9.49 18.28 -1.73
C LYS A 148 10.89 18.20 -2.31
N GLU A 149 11.44 19.36 -2.69
CA GLU A 149 12.71 19.45 -3.42
C GLU A 149 13.89 18.87 -2.65
N ASP A 150 13.91 19.07 -1.33
CA ASP A 150 14.90 18.51 -0.40
C ASP A 150 14.84 16.97 -0.34
N GLU A 151 13.65 16.40 -0.35
CA GLU A 151 13.43 14.95 -0.37
C GLU A 151 13.65 14.34 -1.78
N TRP A 152 13.52 15.13 -2.85
CA TRP A 152 13.75 14.66 -4.23
C TRP A 152 15.19 14.22 -4.46
N TYR A 153 16.16 15.02 -3.99
CA TYR A 153 17.58 14.71 -4.18
C TYR A 153 17.96 13.32 -3.64
N ARG A 154 17.40 12.93 -2.49
CA ARG A 154 17.62 11.58 -1.93
C ARG A 154 17.01 10.49 -2.81
N ARG A 155 15.79 10.69 -3.31
CA ARG A 155 15.13 9.74 -4.23
C ARG A 155 15.86 9.64 -5.56
N ARG A 156 16.37 10.74 -6.11
CA ARG A 156 17.17 10.70 -7.34
C ARG A 156 18.42 9.83 -7.18
N ARG A 157 19.18 10.00 -6.10
CA ARG A 157 20.38 9.19 -5.85
C ARG A 157 20.07 7.69 -5.79
N CYS A 158 18.91 7.33 -5.25
CA CYS A 158 18.41 5.95 -5.30
C CYS A 158 18.23 5.43 -6.73
N LEU A 159 17.53 6.18 -7.58
CA LEU A 159 17.22 5.75 -8.94
C LEU A 159 18.50 5.52 -9.77
N VAL A 160 19.50 6.38 -9.59
CA VAL A 160 20.82 6.22 -10.21
C VAL A 160 21.50 4.96 -9.70
N LYS A 161 21.55 4.79 -8.37
CA LYS A 161 22.22 3.64 -7.74
C LYS A 161 21.59 2.29 -8.13
N ASP A 162 20.26 2.23 -8.19
CA ASP A 162 19.50 1.03 -8.53
C ASP A 162 19.54 0.74 -10.04
N ASN A 163 20.20 1.59 -10.84
CA ASN A 163 20.40 1.41 -12.26
C ASN A 163 19.08 1.16 -13.00
N VAL A 164 18.01 1.87 -12.62
CA VAL A 164 16.65 1.65 -13.12
C VAL A 164 16.53 1.80 -14.64
N CYS A 165 17.43 2.57 -15.25
CA CYS A 165 17.52 2.82 -16.69
C CYS A 165 18.45 1.87 -17.45
N ASN A 166 19.15 0.95 -16.77
CA ASN A 166 20.16 0.09 -17.39
C ASN A 166 19.57 -0.85 -18.45
N LYS A 167 18.33 -1.29 -18.28
CA LYS A 167 17.60 -2.11 -19.27
C LYS A 167 17.48 -1.41 -20.63
N LEU A 168 17.48 -0.07 -20.64
CA LEU A 168 17.38 0.78 -21.83
C LEU A 168 18.74 1.23 -22.37
N ASN A 169 19.85 0.78 -21.77
CA ASN A 169 21.19 1.07 -22.28
C ASN A 169 21.56 0.21 -23.50
N GLN A 170 20.74 -0.80 -23.83
CA GLN A 170 20.98 -1.68 -24.97
C GLN A 170 20.67 -0.98 -26.30
N ASN A 171 21.43 -1.33 -27.34
CA ASN A 171 21.09 -0.91 -28.70
C ASN A 171 19.79 -1.58 -29.13
N MET A 172 18.79 -0.78 -29.46
CA MET A 172 17.48 -1.24 -29.91
C MET A 172 17.00 -0.34 -31.06
N THR A 173 16.29 -0.91 -32.02
CA THR A 173 15.72 -0.13 -33.13
C THR A 173 14.57 0.74 -32.61
N ALA A 174 14.29 1.85 -33.30
CA ALA A 174 13.20 2.76 -32.90
C ALA A 174 11.83 2.06 -32.87
N SER A 175 11.57 1.19 -33.86
CA SER A 175 10.33 0.42 -33.96
C SER A 175 10.13 -0.54 -32.79
N GLU A 176 11.19 -1.21 -32.36
CA GLU A 176 11.14 -2.10 -31.19
C GLU A 176 10.89 -1.30 -29.90
N PHE A 177 11.58 -0.16 -29.75
CA PHE A 177 11.45 0.71 -28.59
C PHE A 177 10.02 1.24 -28.43
N TYR A 178 9.40 1.74 -29.51
CA TYR A 178 8.03 2.26 -29.48
C TYR A 178 6.97 1.20 -29.18
N GLN A 179 7.29 -0.07 -29.35
CA GLN A 179 6.40 -1.20 -29.04
C GLN A 179 6.74 -1.88 -27.71
N MET A 180 7.70 -1.33 -26.95
CA MET A 180 8.11 -1.87 -25.67
C MET A 180 7.17 -1.43 -24.54
N ASN A 181 6.77 -2.38 -23.70
CA ASN A 181 6.07 -2.09 -22.46
C ASN A 181 7.07 -1.64 -21.38
N LEU A 182 7.27 -0.32 -21.29
CA LEU A 182 8.12 0.30 -20.28
C LEU A 182 7.42 0.34 -18.92
N THR A 183 8.19 0.19 -17.83
CA THR A 183 7.66 0.52 -16.50
C THR A 183 7.45 2.04 -16.40
N PRO A 184 6.59 2.54 -15.50
CA PRO A 184 6.39 3.97 -15.31
C PRO A 184 7.73 4.72 -15.11
N ILE A 185 8.60 4.21 -14.24
CA ILE A 185 9.95 4.79 -14.01
C ILE A 185 10.77 4.85 -15.29
N GLN A 186 10.80 3.77 -16.09
CA GLN A 186 11.55 3.74 -17.34
C GLN A 186 11.02 4.75 -18.36
N SER A 187 9.70 4.91 -18.45
CA SER A 187 9.08 5.85 -19.39
C SER A 187 9.25 7.31 -18.98
N GLY A 188 9.21 7.63 -17.68
CA GLY A 188 9.26 9.00 -17.19
C GLY A 188 10.66 9.52 -16.87
N CYS A 189 11.61 8.65 -16.51
CA CYS A 189 12.94 9.08 -16.04
C CYS A 189 14.08 8.78 -17.01
N CYS A 190 13.95 7.74 -17.84
CA CYS A 190 15.05 7.22 -18.66
C CYS A 190 15.01 7.69 -20.13
N LYS A 191 13.90 8.30 -20.55
CA LYS A 191 13.72 8.88 -21.88
C LYS A 191 13.19 10.32 -21.76
N PRO A 192 13.38 11.17 -22.78
CA PRO A 192 12.67 12.43 -22.84
C PRO A 192 11.18 12.20 -23.16
N PRO A 193 10.30 13.18 -22.87
CA PRO A 193 8.95 13.21 -23.41
C PRO A 193 8.97 13.12 -24.94
N LEU A 194 8.10 12.29 -25.52
CA LEU A 194 8.03 12.13 -26.97
C LEU A 194 7.49 13.40 -27.66
N SER A 195 6.76 14.25 -26.92
CA SER A 195 6.37 15.60 -27.35
C SER A 195 7.56 16.52 -27.65
N CYS A 196 8.76 16.23 -27.14
CA CYS A 196 9.97 17.01 -27.42
C CYS A 196 10.39 16.98 -28.90
N GLY A 197 9.98 15.97 -29.68
CA GLY A 197 10.35 15.85 -31.09
C GLY A 197 11.85 15.70 -31.33
N LEU A 198 12.54 15.05 -30.38
CA LEU A 198 13.97 14.73 -30.50
C LEU A 198 14.18 13.53 -31.41
N ASP A 199 15.31 13.49 -32.10
CA ASP A 199 15.68 12.38 -32.99
C ASP A 199 16.19 11.20 -32.17
N TYR A 200 15.54 10.04 -32.32
CA TYR A 200 15.94 8.80 -31.67
C TYR A 200 17.29 8.29 -32.20
N LYS A 201 18.21 7.95 -31.30
CA LYS A 201 19.42 7.17 -31.62
C LYS A 201 19.44 5.85 -30.88
N LYS A 202 19.17 5.88 -29.58
CA LYS A 202 19.05 4.73 -28.68
C LYS A 202 18.00 5.05 -27.62
N PRO A 203 17.51 4.07 -26.84
CA PRO A 203 16.45 4.32 -25.86
C PRO A 203 16.75 5.46 -24.87
N ASN A 204 18.00 5.57 -24.42
CA ASN A 204 18.47 6.63 -23.51
C ASN A 204 19.27 7.75 -24.21
N ILE A 205 19.39 7.74 -25.55
CA ILE A 205 20.19 8.73 -26.29
C ILE A 205 19.35 9.34 -27.41
N TRP A 206 19.13 10.65 -27.29
CA TRP A 206 18.29 11.43 -28.18
C TRP A 206 19.04 12.69 -28.62
N THR A 207 18.95 13.03 -29.90
CA THR A 207 19.63 14.19 -30.47
C THR A 207 18.65 15.29 -30.82
N VAL A 208 19.06 16.55 -30.64
CA VAL A 208 18.25 17.71 -31.01
C VAL A 208 18.05 17.70 -32.53
N SER A 209 16.80 17.76 -32.97
CA SER A 209 16.45 17.82 -34.39
C SER A 209 16.72 19.23 -34.94
N LYS A 210 16.93 19.33 -36.27
CA LYS A 210 17.19 20.63 -36.92
C LYS A 210 16.06 21.65 -36.77
N HIS A 211 14.86 21.21 -36.40
CA HIS A 211 13.66 22.05 -36.23
C HIS A 211 13.16 22.09 -34.78
N TYR A 212 14.05 21.86 -33.81
CA TYR A 212 13.69 21.90 -32.40
C TYR A 212 13.20 23.29 -31.96
N ASN A 213 11.92 23.37 -31.59
CA ASN A 213 11.27 24.59 -31.10
C ASN A 213 10.42 24.35 -29.85
N ASN A 214 10.57 23.21 -29.18
CA ASN A 214 9.74 22.89 -28.03
C ASN A 214 10.17 23.72 -26.80
N VAL A 215 9.18 24.32 -26.13
CA VAL A 215 9.35 25.19 -24.96
C VAL A 215 9.05 24.46 -23.65
N GLU A 216 8.56 23.22 -23.71
CA GLU A 216 8.30 22.36 -22.56
C GLU A 216 9.56 22.25 -21.68
N GLU A 217 9.38 22.41 -20.38
CA GLU A 217 10.47 22.51 -19.40
C GLU A 217 11.27 21.21 -19.30
N ASP A 218 10.59 20.06 -19.30
CA ASP A 218 11.22 18.73 -19.30
C ASP A 218 12.16 18.53 -20.50
N CYS A 219 11.82 19.10 -21.67
CA CYS A 219 12.65 18.99 -22.86
C CYS A 219 13.96 19.78 -22.74
N LYS A 220 14.00 20.82 -21.89
CA LYS A 220 15.21 21.62 -21.61
C LYS A 220 16.09 20.95 -20.56
N ILE A 221 15.49 20.20 -19.64
CA ILE A 221 16.18 19.50 -18.56
C ILE A 221 16.86 18.21 -19.06
N TRP A 222 16.29 17.55 -20.07
CA TRP A 222 16.80 16.30 -20.62
C TRP A 222 18.30 16.35 -20.97
N ASN A 223 19.05 15.32 -20.55
CA ASN A 223 20.47 15.16 -20.86
C ASN A 223 20.84 13.69 -21.15
N ASN A 224 21.65 13.42 -22.17
CA ASN A 224 22.08 12.07 -22.54
C ASN A 224 23.12 11.44 -21.57
N SER A 225 23.60 12.17 -20.56
CA SER A 225 24.49 11.60 -19.55
C SER A 225 23.75 10.59 -18.66
N ALA A 226 24.37 9.43 -18.41
CA ALA A 226 23.77 8.32 -17.66
C ALA A 226 23.27 8.69 -16.25
N ASP A 227 23.89 9.69 -15.60
CA ASP A 227 23.57 10.12 -14.23
C ASP A 227 22.56 11.28 -14.15
N ALA A 228 22.13 11.83 -15.30
CA ALA A 228 21.18 12.92 -15.38
C ALA A 228 19.87 12.51 -16.07
N LEU A 229 19.92 11.98 -17.30
CA LEU A 229 18.74 11.58 -18.08
C LEU A 229 17.59 12.60 -17.92
N CYS A 230 16.37 12.14 -17.63
CA CYS A 230 15.25 13.00 -17.23
C CYS A 230 15.01 12.93 -15.71
N LEU A 231 16.02 12.65 -14.89
CA LEU A 231 15.85 12.43 -13.45
C LEU A 231 15.46 13.68 -12.67
N ASP A 232 15.55 14.88 -13.25
CA ASP A 232 15.05 16.11 -12.62
C ASP A 232 13.76 16.64 -13.27
N CYS A 233 13.29 15.97 -14.33
CA CYS A 233 12.06 16.31 -15.05
C CYS A 233 10.82 16.07 -14.19
N ASP A 234 9.78 16.84 -14.45
CA ASP A 234 8.47 16.68 -13.80
C ASP A 234 7.78 15.41 -14.27
N SER A 235 8.05 14.95 -15.50
CA SER A 235 7.67 13.60 -15.95
C SER A 235 8.25 12.50 -15.07
N CYS A 236 9.50 12.63 -14.61
CA CYS A 236 10.12 11.63 -13.72
C CYS A 236 9.52 11.70 -12.30
N LYS A 237 9.24 12.90 -11.79
CA LYS A 237 8.54 13.07 -10.51
C LYS A 237 7.13 12.49 -10.56
N ALA A 238 6.41 12.72 -11.66
CA ALA A 238 5.07 12.21 -11.89
C ALA A 238 5.03 10.66 -11.84
N VAL A 239 6.01 10.00 -12.45
CA VAL A 239 6.03 8.52 -12.46
C VAL A 239 6.37 7.89 -11.12
N ILE A 240 6.96 8.61 -10.16
CA ILE A 240 7.10 8.08 -8.80
C ILE A 240 5.72 7.84 -8.17
N ILE A 241 4.73 8.69 -8.47
CA ILE A 241 3.35 8.51 -8.02
C ILE A 241 2.72 7.30 -8.72
N ALA A 242 2.96 7.15 -10.02
CA ALA A 242 2.48 6.01 -10.79
C ALA A 242 3.19 4.69 -10.41
N ASP A 243 4.41 4.73 -9.90
CA ASP A 243 5.12 3.53 -9.44
C ASP A 243 4.60 3.07 -8.07
N LEU A 244 4.26 4.02 -7.17
CA LEU A 244 3.52 3.73 -5.93
C LEU A 244 2.22 2.96 -6.22
N HIS A 245 1.61 3.19 -7.39
CA HIS A 245 0.35 2.61 -7.85
C HIS A 245 0.45 1.19 -8.39
N ASN A 246 1.59 0.79 -8.98
CA ASN A 246 1.72 -0.53 -9.60
C ASN A 246 1.74 -1.69 -8.58
N THR A 247 1.58 -1.38 -7.30
CA THR A 247 1.30 -2.33 -6.22
C THR A 247 -0.21 -2.65 -6.12
N SER A 248 -0.88 -3.00 -7.22
CA SER A 248 -2.25 -3.56 -7.18
C SER A 248 -2.35 -4.77 -6.22
N PHE A 249 -1.26 -5.54 -6.10
CA PHE A 249 -1.09 -6.59 -5.09
C PHE A 249 -1.26 -6.07 -3.64
N SER A 250 -0.86 -4.83 -3.35
CA SER A 250 -1.00 -4.21 -2.02
C SER A 250 -2.45 -3.95 -1.63
N VAL A 251 -3.33 -3.55 -2.57
CA VAL A 251 -4.74 -3.28 -2.24
C VAL A 251 -5.49 -4.56 -1.91
N THR A 252 -5.38 -5.58 -2.77
CA THR A 252 -6.03 -6.89 -2.54
C THR A 252 -5.55 -7.53 -1.24
N VAL A 253 -4.24 -7.51 -0.99
CA VAL A 253 -3.66 -8.02 0.27
C VAL A 253 -4.16 -7.21 1.47
N ASN A 254 -4.27 -5.87 1.36
CA ASN A 254 -4.75 -5.05 2.46
C ASN A 254 -6.23 -5.29 2.78
N ILE A 255 -7.08 -5.50 1.76
CA ILE A 255 -8.49 -5.86 1.94
C ILE A 255 -8.60 -7.21 2.62
N LEU A 256 -7.88 -8.23 2.13
CA LEU A 256 -7.88 -9.56 2.73
C LEU A 256 -7.44 -9.51 4.20
N HIS A 257 -6.36 -8.77 4.48
CA HIS A 257 -5.86 -8.54 5.83
C HIS A 257 -6.90 -7.84 6.72
N THR A 258 -7.65 -6.86 6.19
CA THR A 258 -8.72 -6.18 6.92
C THR A 258 -9.84 -7.16 7.30
N ILE A 259 -10.31 -7.97 6.35
CA ILE A 259 -11.36 -9.00 6.58
C ILE A 259 -10.88 -10.00 7.63
N PHE A 260 -9.64 -10.46 7.49
CA PHE A 260 -9.06 -11.43 8.39
C PHE A 260 -8.97 -10.89 9.83
N SER A 261 -8.47 -9.66 10.02
CA SER A 261 -8.41 -9.01 11.33
C SER A 261 -9.79 -8.77 11.94
N LEU A 262 -10.79 -8.41 11.13
CA LEU A 262 -12.18 -8.30 11.59
C LEU A 262 -12.73 -9.64 12.10
N SER A 263 -12.41 -10.75 11.43
CA SER A 263 -12.88 -12.07 11.88
C SER A 263 -12.30 -12.46 13.25
N ILE A 264 -11.02 -12.19 13.49
CA ILE A 264 -10.38 -12.36 14.81
C ILE A 264 -11.00 -11.42 15.85
N GLY A 265 -11.24 -10.16 15.48
CA GLY A 265 -11.88 -9.18 16.35
C GLY A 265 -13.27 -9.64 16.80
N ILE A 266 -14.07 -10.24 15.91
CA ILE A 266 -15.39 -10.81 16.22
C ILE A 266 -15.24 -12.00 17.19
N ILE A 267 -14.29 -12.91 16.95
CA ILE A 267 -14.02 -14.04 17.86
C ILE A 267 -13.63 -13.53 19.25
N GLY A 268 -12.74 -12.53 19.31
CA GLY A 268 -12.35 -11.87 20.55
C GLY A 268 -13.53 -11.22 21.26
N TRP A 269 -14.40 -10.53 20.52
CA TRP A 269 -15.60 -9.88 21.07
C TRP A 269 -16.57 -10.88 21.70
N VAL A 270 -16.82 -11.99 21.01
CA VAL A 270 -17.65 -13.09 21.54
C VAL A 270 -17.01 -13.71 22.79
N SER A 271 -15.68 -13.86 22.80
CA SER A 271 -14.94 -14.33 23.99
C SER A 271 -15.13 -13.39 25.18
N TRP A 272 -14.95 -12.08 24.97
CA TRP A 272 -15.10 -11.07 26.01
C TRP A 272 -16.53 -11.02 26.58
N LEU A 273 -17.56 -11.05 25.72
CA LEU A 273 -18.96 -11.09 26.15
C LEU A 273 -19.29 -12.30 27.03
N ARG A 274 -18.67 -13.46 26.76
CA ARG A 274 -18.84 -14.65 27.60
C ARG A 274 -18.23 -14.47 28.98
N ILE A 275 -17.03 -13.91 29.05
CA ILE A 275 -16.34 -13.62 30.31
C ILE A 275 -17.14 -12.61 31.14
N LEU A 276 -17.65 -11.54 30.53
CA LEU A 276 -18.53 -10.59 31.21
C LEU A 276 -19.76 -11.28 31.81
N ARG A 277 -20.39 -12.20 31.07
CA ARG A 277 -21.55 -12.95 31.56
C ARG A 277 -21.21 -13.88 32.72
N GLU A 278 -20.01 -14.45 32.74
CA GLU A 278 -19.53 -15.28 33.87
C GLU A 278 -19.29 -14.43 35.12
N THR A 279 -18.76 -13.20 34.98
CA THR A 279 -18.52 -12.30 36.12
C THR A 279 -19.78 -11.67 36.74
N GLN A 280 -20.91 -11.70 36.02
CA GLN A 280 -22.19 -11.14 36.48
C GLN A 280 -23.09 -12.20 37.14
N LYS A 281 -22.68 -13.48 37.15
CA LYS A 281 -23.37 -14.58 37.84
C LYS A 281 -22.73 -14.82 39.21
#